data_AF-A0A1V9Y6H6-F1
#
_entry.id   AF-A0A1V9Y6H6-F1
#
_cell.length_a   1.000
_cell.length_b   1.000
_cell.length_c   1.000
_cell.angle_alpha   90.00
_cell.angle_beta   90.00
_cell.angle_gamma   90.00
#
_symmetry.space_group_name_H-M   'P 1'
#
loop_
_entity.id
_entity.type
_entity.pdbx_description
1 polymer ?
#
loop_
_entity_poly.entity_id
_entity_poly.type
_entity_poly.pdbx_seq_one_letter_code
_entity_poly.pdbx_strand_id
1 'polypeptide(L)'
;MRRHRHALQLLTLLSIVGGAFVAYYGITLSAMVRAASTTPGVSSISALALATIGCLYAFASVLGFCGAIAKHERIRCLMVYFYATIFVSIILLLFTYTALAAPTTISNWLRLHWSSLGLEDQVCCKTFEDAQAYLSERFVYMGIIAGVSVVCMFIALYCVVMIVTVPMVMRDILSVLNAMFIFLSLGAIIYGTYMTYHNIMDAGQQWMASIIITTGILILALSTIGVIGSKAKSRSVLLLYVVGICLCIIILLFCAVFTITYGGHLAEAYQSDKFPGDIACESGLYGCSNCTDFIPCKGAQKQSPTIDIWQPCNSSNPMPCFTNMTVLFVRNQTHTGSSPIYNQAAECSRCPEWSKTQVISYTTHMLDLLGIFALINSIFLFLALLSAIIMRRSLEGYQTESI
;
A
#
# COMPACT_ATOMS: atom_id res chain seq x y z
N MET A 1 -32.02 19.98 -4.57
CA MET A 1 -31.49 19.31 -5.78
C MET A 1 -30.58 20.16 -6.68
N ARG A 2 -30.99 21.33 -7.21
CA ARG A 2 -30.17 22.09 -8.19
C ARG A 2 -28.79 22.51 -7.65
N ARG A 3 -28.72 23.02 -6.42
CA ARG A 3 -27.44 23.38 -5.76
C ARG A 3 -26.49 22.20 -5.60
N HIS A 4 -26.99 21.04 -5.19
CA HIS A 4 -26.18 19.83 -5.00
C HIS A 4 -25.62 19.29 -6.32
N ARG A 5 -26.32 19.54 -7.43
CA ARG A 5 -25.85 19.16 -8.77
C ARG A 5 -24.68 20.01 -9.23
N HIS A 6 -24.75 21.33 -9.04
CA HIS A 6 -23.63 22.22 -9.35
C HIS A 6 -22.43 21.95 -8.44
N ALA A 7 -22.66 21.69 -7.16
CA ALA A 7 -21.61 21.27 -6.23
C ALA A 7 -20.95 19.96 -6.69
N LEU A 8 -21.75 18.94 -7.05
CA LEU A 8 -21.23 17.67 -7.57
C LEU A 8 -20.40 17.88 -8.85
N GLN A 9 -20.86 18.71 -9.80
CA GLN A 9 -20.11 19.02 -11.02
C GLN A 9 -18.74 19.65 -10.70
N LEU A 10 -18.71 20.65 -9.82
CA LEU A 10 -17.47 21.29 -9.38
C LEU A 10 -16.52 20.28 -8.72
N LEU A 11 -17.03 19.46 -7.80
CA LEU A 11 -16.24 18.45 -7.08
C LEU A 11 -15.70 17.38 -8.03
N THR A 12 -16.48 16.94 -9.02
CA THR A 12 -16.01 15.98 -10.03
C THR A 12 -14.94 16.58 -10.94
N LEU A 13 -15.03 17.88 -11.29
CA LEU A 13 -13.97 18.56 -12.05
C LEU A 13 -12.67 18.66 -11.25
N LEU A 14 -12.75 19.07 -9.98
CA LEU A 14 -11.60 19.08 -9.07
C LEU A 14 -10.99 17.68 -8.93
N SER A 15 -11.85 16.66 -8.84
CA SER A 15 -11.42 15.26 -8.75
C SER A 15 -10.74 14.74 -10.02
N ILE A 16 -11.16 15.19 -11.21
CA ILE A 16 -10.48 14.88 -12.47
C ILE A 16 -9.05 15.45 -12.45
N VAL A 17 -8.90 16.70 -12.01
CA VAL A 17 -7.58 17.35 -11.89
C VAL A 17 -6.72 16.63 -10.87
N GLY A 18 -7.27 16.28 -9.71
CA GLY A 18 -6.58 15.49 -8.69
C GLY A 18 -6.12 14.12 -9.22
N GLY A 19 -6.98 13.40 -9.92
CA GLY A 19 -6.64 12.11 -10.54
C GLY A 19 -5.57 12.22 -11.61
N ALA A 20 -5.63 13.24 -12.47
CA ALA A 20 -4.61 13.50 -13.47
C ALA A 20 -3.25 13.82 -12.83
N PHE A 21 -3.24 14.57 -11.73
CA PHE A 21 -2.04 14.87 -10.97
C PHE A 21 -1.43 13.58 -10.38
N VAL A 22 -2.22 12.77 -9.68
CA VAL A 22 -1.75 11.48 -9.13
C VAL A 22 -1.21 10.56 -10.24
N ALA A 23 -1.90 10.50 -11.38
CA ALA A 23 -1.44 9.71 -12.52
C ALA A 23 -0.10 10.21 -13.08
N TYR A 24 0.06 11.53 -13.24
CA TYR A 24 1.31 12.14 -13.69
C TYR A 24 2.49 11.81 -12.76
N TYR A 25 2.27 11.85 -11.44
CA TYR A 25 3.30 11.45 -10.47
C TYR A 25 3.62 9.96 -10.53
N GLY A 26 2.61 9.09 -10.66
CA GLY A 26 2.84 7.66 -10.85
C GLY A 26 3.67 7.37 -12.12
N ILE A 27 3.36 8.05 -13.24
CA ILE A 27 4.09 7.90 -14.50
C ILE A 27 5.54 8.38 -14.35
N THR A 28 5.75 9.57 -13.79
CA THR A 28 7.11 10.14 -13.61
C THR A 28 7.94 9.27 -12.68
N LEU A 29 7.38 8.80 -11.56
CA LEU A 29 8.05 7.87 -10.66
C LEU A 29 8.39 6.55 -11.38
N SER A 30 7.47 6.01 -12.17
CA SER A 30 7.70 4.76 -12.90
C SER A 30 8.82 4.91 -13.95
N ALA A 31 8.92 6.08 -14.58
CA ALA A 31 9.98 6.39 -15.53
C ALA A 31 11.33 6.53 -14.83
N MET A 32 11.38 7.21 -13.67
CA MET A 32 12.60 7.33 -12.86
C MET A 32 13.10 5.98 -12.37
N VAL A 33 12.19 5.13 -11.84
CA VAL A 33 12.56 3.79 -11.37
C VAL A 33 13.08 2.93 -12.51
N ARG A 34 12.43 2.95 -13.68
CA ARG A 34 12.92 2.22 -14.87
C ARG A 34 14.27 2.72 -15.38
N ALA A 35 14.54 4.01 -15.27
CA ALA A 35 15.84 4.56 -15.63
C ALA A 35 16.96 4.14 -14.66
N ALA A 36 16.62 3.98 -13.37
CA ALA A 36 17.57 3.60 -12.32
C ALA A 36 17.84 2.09 -12.22
N SER A 37 16.92 1.24 -12.71
CA SER A 37 17.05 -0.23 -12.62
C SER A 37 17.06 -0.88 -14.00
N THR A 38 18.15 -1.57 -14.35
CA THR A 38 18.25 -2.38 -15.58
C THR A 38 17.43 -3.67 -15.53
N THR A 39 17.00 -4.09 -14.34
CA THR A 39 16.10 -5.22 -14.13
C THR A 39 14.67 -4.75 -13.82
N PRO A 40 13.64 -5.35 -14.43
CA PRO A 40 12.25 -5.05 -14.10
C PRO A 40 11.91 -5.60 -12.70
N GLY A 41 12.21 -4.81 -11.66
CA GLY A 41 11.94 -5.14 -10.26
C GLY A 41 10.52 -4.75 -9.79
N VAL A 42 10.14 -5.23 -8.61
CA VAL A 42 8.86 -5.00 -7.93
C VAL A 42 8.53 -3.50 -7.72
N SER A 43 9.55 -2.63 -7.68
CA SER A 43 9.40 -1.18 -7.56
C SER A 43 8.71 -0.56 -8.78
N SER A 44 8.98 -1.09 -9.99
CA SER A 44 8.30 -0.66 -11.22
C SER A 44 6.80 -0.96 -11.19
N ILE A 45 6.40 -2.04 -10.50
CA ILE A 45 5.00 -2.45 -10.35
C ILE A 45 4.27 -1.48 -9.44
N SER A 46 4.89 -1.05 -8.33
CA SER A 46 4.28 -0.10 -7.40
C SER A 46 4.04 1.29 -8.02
N ALA A 47 5.00 1.80 -8.80
CA ALA A 47 4.85 3.07 -9.49
C ALA A 47 3.79 3.02 -10.61
N LEU A 48 3.74 1.90 -11.34
CA LEU A 48 2.69 1.65 -12.33
C LEU A 48 1.31 1.56 -11.67
N ALA A 49 1.21 0.91 -10.50
CA ALA A 49 -0.02 0.85 -9.74
C ALA A 49 -0.52 2.24 -9.33
N LEU A 50 0.38 3.14 -8.91
CA LEU A 50 -0.01 4.52 -8.60
C LEU A 50 -0.56 5.25 -9.84
N ALA A 51 0.07 5.07 -10.99
CA ALA A 51 -0.40 5.65 -12.26
C ALA A 51 -1.80 5.10 -12.64
N THR A 52 -2.02 3.80 -12.53
CA THR A 52 -3.31 3.19 -12.84
C THR A 52 -4.40 3.64 -11.88
N ILE A 53 -4.09 3.80 -10.59
CA ILE A 53 -5.02 4.35 -9.60
C ILE A 53 -5.41 5.79 -9.96
N GLY A 54 -4.45 6.64 -10.33
CA GLY A 54 -4.73 8.01 -10.78
C GLY A 54 -5.63 8.05 -12.01
N CYS A 55 -5.38 7.18 -13.00
CA CYS A 55 -6.24 7.04 -14.18
C CYS A 55 -7.65 6.55 -13.84
N LEU A 56 -7.78 5.55 -12.97
CA LEU A 56 -9.07 5.06 -12.49
C LEU A 56 -9.83 6.15 -11.74
N TYR A 57 -9.15 6.95 -10.94
CA TYR A 57 -9.75 8.09 -10.24
C TYR A 57 -10.27 9.14 -11.22
N ALA A 58 -9.46 9.53 -12.20
CA ALA A 58 -9.88 10.48 -13.23
C ALA A 58 -11.07 9.95 -14.03
N PHE A 59 -11.04 8.69 -14.44
CA PHE A 59 -12.12 8.04 -15.18
C PHE A 59 -13.42 7.96 -14.36
N ALA A 60 -13.35 7.54 -13.09
CA ALA A 60 -14.50 7.55 -12.19
C ALA A 60 -15.08 8.96 -12.08
N SER A 61 -14.23 9.98 -11.94
CA SER A 61 -14.67 11.37 -11.83
C SER A 61 -15.36 11.88 -13.11
N VAL A 62 -14.91 11.45 -14.30
CA VAL A 62 -15.61 11.70 -15.57
C VAL A 62 -16.99 11.05 -15.58
N LEU A 63 -17.13 9.81 -15.11
CA LEU A 63 -18.44 9.15 -14.99
C LEU A 63 -19.38 9.92 -14.06
N GLY A 64 -18.86 10.43 -12.94
CA GLY A 64 -19.61 11.29 -12.01
C GLY A 64 -20.10 12.58 -12.67
N PHE A 65 -19.23 13.24 -13.45
CA PHE A 65 -19.56 14.44 -14.19
C PHE A 65 -20.64 14.18 -15.25
N CYS A 66 -20.48 13.12 -16.05
CA CYS A 66 -21.47 12.68 -17.03
C CYS A 66 -22.82 12.35 -16.36
N GLY A 67 -22.79 11.63 -15.23
CA GLY A 67 -23.99 11.32 -14.44
C GLY A 67 -24.67 12.56 -13.84
N ALA A 68 -23.93 13.64 -13.57
CA ALA A 68 -24.50 14.90 -13.10
C ALA A 68 -25.24 15.67 -14.23
N ILE A 69 -24.82 15.49 -15.48
CA ILE A 69 -25.37 16.17 -16.67
C ILE A 69 -26.49 15.37 -17.34
N ALA A 70 -26.36 14.03 -17.38
CA ALA A 70 -27.27 13.15 -18.10
C ALA A 70 -28.73 13.30 -17.62
N LYS A 71 -29.65 13.39 -18.59
CA LYS A 71 -31.11 13.39 -18.32
C LYS A 71 -31.67 11.96 -18.28
N HIS A 72 -31.26 11.11 -19.22
CA HIS A 72 -31.62 9.69 -19.27
C HIS A 72 -30.54 8.84 -18.58
N GLU A 73 -30.95 7.75 -17.92
CA GLU A 73 -30.08 6.80 -17.19
C GLU A 73 -29.22 7.37 -16.04
N ARG A 74 -29.49 8.60 -15.63
CA ARG A 74 -28.79 9.33 -14.57
C ARG A 74 -28.46 8.49 -13.32
N ILE A 75 -29.44 7.73 -12.84
CA ILE A 75 -29.30 6.94 -11.61
C ILE A 75 -28.23 5.86 -11.77
N ARG A 76 -28.19 5.16 -12.92
CA ARG A 76 -27.21 4.09 -13.17
C ARG A 76 -25.78 4.63 -13.17
N CYS A 77 -25.53 5.72 -13.88
CA CYS A 77 -24.20 6.37 -13.91
C CYS A 77 -23.78 6.87 -12.52
N LEU A 78 -24.69 7.50 -11.78
CA LEU A 78 -24.42 7.98 -10.41
C LEU A 78 -24.12 6.84 -9.44
N MET A 79 -24.77 5.69 -9.59
CA MET A 79 -24.49 4.52 -8.77
C MET A 79 -23.11 3.93 -9.10
N VAL A 80 -22.77 3.77 -10.38
CA VAL A 80 -21.42 3.31 -10.78
C VAL A 80 -20.34 4.26 -10.25
N TYR A 81 -20.55 5.57 -10.38
CA TYR A 81 -19.66 6.59 -9.83
C TYR A 81 -19.52 6.48 -8.31
N PHE A 82 -20.63 6.30 -7.59
CA PHE A 82 -20.64 6.16 -6.13
C PHE A 82 -19.76 4.99 -5.68
N TYR A 83 -19.90 3.82 -6.31
CA TYR A 83 -19.11 2.64 -5.96
C TYR A 83 -17.63 2.77 -6.34
N ALA A 84 -17.35 3.27 -7.54
CA ALA A 84 -15.97 3.52 -7.98
C ALA A 84 -15.27 4.53 -7.05
N THR A 85 -15.98 5.58 -6.62
CA THR A 85 -15.44 6.60 -5.72
C THR A 85 -15.15 6.03 -4.33
N ILE A 86 -16.02 5.19 -3.78
CA ILE A 86 -15.75 4.49 -2.52
C ILE A 86 -14.46 3.66 -2.65
N PHE A 87 -14.35 2.82 -3.69
CA PHE A 87 -13.17 1.98 -3.89
C PHE A 87 -11.88 2.80 -4.02
N VAL A 88 -11.88 3.81 -4.88
CA VAL A 88 -10.71 4.67 -5.09
C VAL A 88 -10.37 5.47 -3.82
N SER A 89 -11.36 5.90 -3.03
CA SER A 89 -11.12 6.64 -1.78
C SER A 89 -10.34 5.82 -0.75
N ILE A 90 -10.60 4.51 -0.66
CA ILE A 90 -9.87 3.59 0.23
C ILE A 90 -8.40 3.54 -0.18
N ILE A 91 -8.16 3.32 -1.47
CA ILE A 91 -6.81 3.23 -2.01
C ILE A 91 -6.06 4.55 -1.83
N LEU A 92 -6.71 5.69 -2.08
CA LEU A 92 -6.11 7.01 -1.88
C LEU A 92 -5.86 7.32 -0.41
N LEU A 93 -6.69 6.83 0.51
CA LEU A 93 -6.48 7.00 1.96
C LEU A 93 -5.25 6.19 2.40
N LEU A 94 -5.11 4.94 1.95
CA LEU A 94 -3.89 4.15 2.18
C LEU A 94 -2.67 4.84 1.57
N PHE A 95 -2.78 5.35 0.35
CA PHE A 95 -1.71 6.12 -0.30
C PHE A 95 -1.37 7.40 0.46
N THR A 96 -2.37 8.11 1.00
CA THR A 96 -2.16 9.32 1.81
C THR A 96 -1.35 8.98 3.06
N TYR A 97 -1.74 7.91 3.75
CA TYR A 97 -1.01 7.44 4.92
C TYR A 97 0.43 7.04 4.56
N THR A 98 0.63 6.25 3.50
CA THR A 98 1.98 5.84 3.10
C THR A 98 2.81 7.03 2.67
N ALA A 99 2.27 7.98 1.91
CA ALA A 99 3.01 9.18 1.48
C ALA A 99 3.44 10.06 2.66
N LEU A 100 2.59 10.19 3.69
CA LEU A 100 2.90 10.95 4.89
C LEU A 100 3.87 10.22 5.84
N ALA A 101 3.82 8.89 5.89
CA ALA A 101 4.72 8.04 6.67
C ALA A 101 6.05 7.72 5.94
N ALA A 102 6.12 7.96 4.63
CA ALA A 102 7.26 7.61 3.77
C ALA A 102 8.58 8.40 3.93
N PRO A 103 8.72 9.55 4.63
CA PRO A 103 9.98 10.28 4.68
C PRO A 103 11.20 9.41 5.06
N THR A 104 11.01 8.46 5.97
CA THR A 104 12.05 7.49 6.40
C THR A 104 12.32 6.40 5.36
N THR A 105 11.30 5.95 4.64
CA THR A 105 11.42 4.94 3.59
C THR A 105 12.14 5.50 2.36
N ILE A 106 11.86 6.76 1.99
CA ILE A 106 12.49 7.44 0.86
C ILE A 106 13.97 7.66 1.12
N SER A 107 14.34 8.06 2.35
CA SER A 107 15.76 8.23 2.69
C SER A 107 16.53 6.93 2.53
N ASN A 108 15.92 5.81 2.92
CA ASN A 108 16.54 4.50 2.73
C ASN A 108 16.65 4.16 1.25
N TRP A 109 15.57 4.30 0.47
CA TRP A 109 15.60 4.05 -0.97
C TRP A 109 16.64 4.90 -1.72
N LEU A 110 16.72 6.20 -1.38
CA LEU A 110 17.64 7.13 -2.00
C LEU A 110 19.10 6.77 -1.71
N ARG A 111 19.44 6.34 -0.49
CA ARG A 111 20.82 5.90 -0.16
C ARG A 111 21.29 4.79 -1.08
N LEU A 112 20.37 3.93 -1.48
CA LEU A 112 20.64 2.69 -2.18
C LEU A 112 20.77 2.88 -3.69
N HIS A 113 20.09 3.89 -4.21
CA HIS A 113 20.10 4.20 -5.64
C HIS A 113 20.90 5.47 -5.96
N TRP A 114 21.46 6.15 -4.95
CA TRP A 114 22.16 7.42 -5.15
C TRP A 114 23.19 7.37 -6.28
N SER A 115 24.02 6.33 -6.26
CA SER A 115 25.08 6.14 -7.25
C SER A 115 24.59 5.73 -8.65
N SER A 116 23.43 5.08 -8.76
CA SER A 116 22.85 4.66 -10.04
C SER A 116 21.96 5.73 -10.67
N LEU A 117 21.44 6.63 -9.84
CA LEU A 117 20.50 7.67 -10.23
C LEU A 117 21.15 8.81 -11.00
N GLY A 118 22.46 9.06 -10.80
CA GLY A 118 23.18 10.14 -11.48
C GLY A 118 22.57 11.53 -11.24
N LEU A 119 21.88 11.73 -10.12
CA LEU A 119 21.18 12.98 -9.81
C LEU A 119 22.13 14.13 -9.42
N GLU A 120 23.43 13.85 -9.26
CA GLU A 120 24.47 14.80 -8.88
C GLU A 120 24.62 15.96 -9.89
N ASP A 121 24.25 15.72 -11.16
CA ASP A 121 24.27 16.74 -12.22
C ASP A 121 23.07 17.70 -12.17
N GLN A 122 22.03 17.40 -11.37
CA GLN A 122 20.84 18.25 -11.26
C GLN A 122 20.97 19.29 -10.15
N VAL A 123 20.50 20.51 -10.43
CA VAL A 123 20.58 21.64 -9.49
C VAL A 123 19.85 21.37 -8.17
N CYS A 124 18.78 20.57 -8.20
CA CYS A 124 18.01 20.22 -7.00
C CYS A 124 18.64 19.11 -6.13
N CYS A 125 19.62 18.37 -6.64
CA CYS A 125 20.12 17.14 -6.02
C CYS A 125 21.65 17.04 -6.06
N LYS A 126 22.35 18.16 -5.85
CA LYS A 126 23.83 18.19 -5.82
C LYS A 126 24.41 17.37 -4.68
N THR A 127 23.72 17.34 -3.54
CA THR A 127 24.09 16.52 -2.38
C THR A 127 22.98 15.53 -2.05
N PHE A 128 23.35 14.45 -1.36
CA PHE A 128 22.41 13.45 -0.88
C PHE A 128 21.34 14.06 0.05
N GLU A 129 21.74 14.99 0.93
CA GLU A 129 20.84 15.66 1.87
C GLU A 129 19.83 16.56 1.16
N ASP A 130 20.27 17.32 0.15
CA ASP A 130 19.38 18.17 -0.67
C ASP A 130 18.35 17.31 -1.42
N ALA A 131 18.79 16.20 -2.01
CA ALA A 131 17.92 15.29 -2.73
C ALA A 131 16.92 14.59 -1.81
N GLN A 132 17.34 14.20 -0.61
CA GLN A 132 16.46 13.63 0.41
C GLN A 132 15.39 14.64 0.84
N ALA A 133 15.79 15.88 1.13
CA ALA A 133 14.87 16.95 1.51
C ALA A 133 13.85 17.23 0.39
N TYR A 134 14.33 17.37 -0.84
CA TYR A 134 13.49 17.61 -2.03
C TYR A 134 12.46 16.50 -2.28
N LEU A 135 12.87 15.23 -2.17
CA LEU A 135 11.94 14.10 -2.33
C LEU A 135 10.96 14.02 -1.17
N SER A 136 11.43 14.17 0.07
CA SER A 136 10.56 14.13 1.25
C SER A 136 9.46 15.19 1.16
N GLU A 137 9.81 16.42 0.79
CA GLU A 137 8.85 17.52 0.63
C GLU A 137 7.78 17.19 -0.44
N ARG A 138 8.18 16.63 -1.58
CA ARG A 138 7.26 16.21 -2.65
C ARG A 138 6.30 15.10 -2.21
N PHE A 139 6.78 14.13 -1.43
CA PHE A 139 5.91 13.07 -0.90
C PHE A 139 4.90 13.60 0.12
N VAL A 140 5.29 14.55 0.97
CA VAL A 140 4.35 15.24 1.85
C VAL A 140 3.29 16.00 1.05
N TYR A 141 3.68 16.75 0.01
CA TYR A 141 2.72 17.41 -0.87
C TYR A 141 1.77 16.44 -1.58
N MET A 142 2.27 15.29 -2.06
CA MET A 142 1.43 14.23 -2.63
C MET A 142 0.42 13.69 -1.61
N GLY A 143 0.86 13.45 -0.36
CA GLY A 143 0.00 13.03 0.73
C GLY A 143 -1.11 14.05 1.01
N ILE A 144 -0.77 15.35 1.07
CA ILE A 144 -1.76 16.42 1.28
C ILE A 144 -2.78 16.46 0.13
N ILE A 145 -2.32 16.40 -1.11
CA ILE A 145 -3.21 16.43 -2.30
C ILE A 145 -4.13 15.22 -2.31
N ALA A 146 -3.62 14.02 -2.01
CA ALA A 146 -4.41 12.81 -1.90
C ALA A 146 -5.44 12.93 -0.76
N GLY A 147 -5.05 13.46 0.40
CA GLY A 147 -5.94 13.71 1.53
C GLY A 147 -7.08 14.69 1.20
N VAL A 148 -6.76 15.81 0.55
CA VAL A 148 -7.76 16.78 0.06
C VAL A 148 -8.70 16.12 -0.96
N SER A 149 -8.16 15.29 -1.85
CA SER A 149 -8.96 14.55 -2.85
C SER A 149 -9.95 13.59 -2.18
N VAL A 150 -9.53 12.88 -1.13
CA VAL A 150 -10.39 12.00 -0.32
C VAL A 150 -11.52 12.79 0.33
N VAL A 151 -11.24 13.97 0.90
CA VAL A 151 -12.29 14.85 1.46
C VAL A 151 -13.27 15.29 0.39
N CYS A 152 -12.78 15.71 -0.79
CA CYS A 152 -13.62 16.07 -1.92
C CYS A 152 -14.51 14.90 -2.37
N MET A 153 -13.98 13.67 -2.40
CA MET A 153 -14.76 12.46 -2.71
C MET A 153 -15.88 12.23 -1.70
N PHE A 154 -15.62 12.36 -0.39
CA PHE A 154 -16.66 12.18 0.62
C PHE A 154 -17.78 13.22 0.49
N ILE A 155 -17.44 14.48 0.20
CA ILE A 155 -18.44 15.53 -0.08
C ILE A 155 -19.23 15.20 -1.35
N ALA A 156 -18.57 14.66 -2.39
CA ALA A 156 -19.23 14.23 -3.61
C ALA A 156 -20.19 13.05 -3.35
N LEU A 157 -19.76 12.03 -2.59
CA LEU A 157 -20.60 10.91 -2.17
C LEU A 157 -21.84 11.38 -1.40
N TYR A 158 -21.67 12.33 -0.47
CA TYR A 158 -22.80 12.95 0.24
C TYR A 158 -23.78 13.62 -0.73
N CYS A 159 -23.29 14.37 -1.71
CA CYS A 159 -24.14 14.98 -2.74
C CYS A 159 -24.90 13.92 -3.56
N VAL A 160 -24.27 12.80 -3.90
CA VAL A 160 -24.90 11.68 -4.61
C VAL A 160 -26.02 11.06 -3.78
N VAL A 161 -25.79 10.80 -2.49
CA VAL A 161 -26.82 10.25 -1.57
C VAL A 161 -28.04 11.18 -1.50
N MET A 162 -27.81 12.50 -1.41
CA MET A 162 -28.89 13.50 -1.41
C MET A 162 -29.64 13.61 -2.75
N ILE A 163 -29.05 13.14 -3.85
CA ILE A 163 -29.67 13.12 -5.18
C ILE A 163 -30.47 11.83 -5.44
N VAL A 164 -29.88 10.66 -5.13
CA VAL A 164 -30.42 9.35 -5.51
C VAL A 164 -31.49 8.84 -4.55
N THR A 165 -31.59 9.42 -3.34
CA THR A 165 -32.42 8.97 -2.21
C THR A 165 -31.92 7.66 -1.60
N VAL A 166 -31.90 7.60 -0.26
CA VAL A 166 -31.38 6.46 0.52
C VAL A 166 -32.03 5.11 0.15
N PRO A 167 -33.34 5.00 -0.12
CA PRO A 167 -33.97 3.69 -0.39
C PRO A 167 -33.51 3.04 -1.70
N MET A 168 -33.24 3.83 -2.75
CA MET A 168 -32.71 3.29 -4.00
C MET A 168 -31.28 2.78 -3.82
N VAL A 169 -30.45 3.55 -3.12
CA VAL A 169 -29.06 3.15 -2.85
C VAL A 169 -29.03 1.86 -2.03
N MET A 170 -29.81 1.78 -0.96
CA MET A 170 -29.86 0.63 -0.06
C MET A 170 -30.22 -0.70 -0.74
N ARG A 171 -31.01 -0.67 -1.82
CA ARG A 171 -31.41 -1.90 -2.53
C ARG A 171 -30.23 -2.57 -3.24
N ASP A 172 -29.37 -1.77 -3.86
CA ASP A 172 -28.27 -2.27 -4.69
C ASP A 172 -26.94 -2.29 -3.92
N ILE A 173 -26.83 -1.52 -2.83
CA ILE A 173 -25.58 -1.35 -2.07
C ILE A 173 -25.04 -2.68 -1.56
N LEU A 174 -25.92 -3.58 -1.09
CA LEU A 174 -25.49 -4.83 -0.49
C LEU A 174 -24.86 -5.77 -1.51
N SER A 175 -25.44 -5.87 -2.71
CA SER A 175 -24.89 -6.71 -3.79
C SER A 175 -23.54 -6.16 -4.26
N VAL A 176 -23.42 -4.84 -4.41
CA VAL A 176 -22.19 -4.21 -4.89
C VAL A 176 -21.09 -4.20 -3.84
N LEU A 177 -21.40 -3.95 -2.57
CA LEU A 177 -20.44 -4.07 -1.46
C LEU A 177 -19.87 -5.49 -1.39
N ASN A 178 -20.73 -6.52 -1.47
CA ASN A 178 -20.27 -7.90 -1.47
C ASN A 178 -19.45 -8.25 -2.71
N ALA A 179 -19.78 -7.71 -3.89
CA ALA A 179 -18.95 -7.87 -5.08
C ALA A 179 -17.55 -7.25 -4.87
N MET A 180 -17.46 -6.07 -4.26
CA MET A 180 -16.16 -5.46 -3.91
C MET A 180 -15.38 -6.31 -2.90
N PHE A 181 -16.04 -6.86 -1.88
CA PHE A 181 -15.40 -7.76 -0.93
C PHE A 181 -14.92 -9.08 -1.55
N ILE A 182 -15.58 -9.59 -2.60
CA ILE A 182 -15.07 -10.72 -3.38
C ILE A 182 -13.72 -10.37 -4.01
N PHE A 183 -13.60 -9.22 -4.68
CA PHE A 183 -12.31 -8.81 -5.25
C PHE A 183 -11.23 -8.56 -4.19
N LEU A 184 -11.57 -7.90 -3.08
CA LEU A 184 -10.63 -7.67 -1.98
C LEU A 184 -10.17 -8.96 -1.32
N SER A 185 -11.07 -9.91 -1.09
CA SER A 185 -10.75 -11.21 -0.50
C SER A 185 -9.88 -12.06 -1.43
N LEU A 186 -10.14 -12.05 -2.74
CA LEU A 186 -9.26 -12.68 -3.72
C LEU A 186 -7.86 -12.06 -3.70
N GLY A 187 -7.78 -10.73 -3.64
CA GLY A 187 -6.50 -10.02 -3.48
C GLY A 187 -5.75 -10.43 -2.22
N ALA A 188 -6.45 -10.51 -1.08
CA ALA A 188 -5.87 -10.95 0.19
C ALA A 188 -5.38 -12.42 0.14
N ILE A 189 -6.13 -13.32 -0.48
CA ILE A 189 -5.74 -14.73 -0.65
C ILE A 189 -4.50 -14.84 -1.55
N ILE A 190 -4.50 -14.15 -2.69
CA ILE A 190 -3.37 -14.15 -3.62
C ILE A 190 -2.12 -13.59 -2.93
N TYR A 191 -2.26 -12.46 -2.24
CA TYR A 191 -1.15 -11.83 -1.52
C TYR A 191 -0.64 -12.70 -0.38
N GLY A 192 -1.53 -13.26 0.45
CA GLY A 192 -1.14 -14.17 1.53
C GLY A 192 -0.43 -15.42 0.99
N THR A 193 -0.90 -15.98 -0.13
CA THR A 193 -0.25 -17.12 -0.78
C THR A 193 1.11 -16.74 -1.35
N TYR A 194 1.22 -15.54 -1.95
CA TYR A 194 2.48 -14.99 -2.42
C TYR A 194 3.50 -14.84 -1.30
N MET A 195 3.08 -14.33 -0.13
CA MET A 195 3.91 -14.23 1.07
C MET A 195 4.39 -15.61 1.54
N THR A 196 3.52 -16.62 1.55
CA THR A 196 3.87 -17.99 1.93
C THR A 196 4.85 -18.63 0.93
N TYR A 197 4.69 -18.39 -0.38
CA TYR A 197 5.55 -19.00 -1.39
C TYR A 197 6.94 -18.38 -1.46
N HIS A 198 7.05 -17.05 -1.28
CA HIS A 198 8.32 -16.33 -1.39
C HIS A 198 9.06 -16.24 -0.06
N ASN A 199 8.61 -16.94 0.99
CA ASN A 199 9.28 -16.96 2.28
C ASN A 199 9.59 -15.56 2.84
N ILE A 200 8.78 -14.56 2.47
CA ILE A 200 8.95 -13.14 2.85
C ILE A 200 8.92 -12.98 4.38
N MET A 201 8.44 -14.01 5.09
CA MET A 201 8.21 -14.07 6.52
C MET A 201 8.87 -15.29 7.18
N ASP A 202 10.04 -15.73 6.70
CA ASP A 202 10.83 -16.84 7.27
C ASP A 202 11.37 -16.59 8.69
N ALA A 203 11.14 -15.41 9.26
CA ALA A 203 11.35 -15.11 10.68
C ALA A 203 10.32 -15.79 11.64
N GLY A 204 9.76 -16.94 11.27
CA GLY A 204 8.76 -17.66 12.07
C GLY A 204 7.36 -17.02 12.03
N GLN A 205 7.08 -16.18 11.04
CA GLN A 205 5.86 -15.38 10.94
C GLN A 205 4.81 -15.98 9.98
N GLN A 206 4.92 -17.27 9.65
CA GLN A 206 3.96 -17.98 8.80
C GLN A 206 2.50 -17.86 9.30
N TRP A 207 2.32 -17.66 10.61
CA TRP A 207 1.01 -17.41 11.22
C TRP A 207 0.34 -16.13 10.68
N MET A 208 1.09 -15.08 10.33
CA MET A 208 0.50 -13.85 9.76
C MET A 208 -0.08 -14.10 8.36
N ALA A 209 0.68 -14.79 7.51
CA ALA A 209 0.20 -15.17 6.18
C ALA A 209 -1.03 -16.08 6.29
N SER A 210 -1.00 -17.04 7.23
CA SER A 210 -2.14 -17.89 7.54
C SER A 210 -3.39 -17.09 7.94
N ILE A 211 -3.25 -16.10 8.85
CA ILE A 211 -4.37 -15.23 9.24
C ILE A 211 -4.92 -14.45 8.05
N ILE A 212 -4.07 -13.88 7.19
CA ILE A 212 -4.49 -13.12 6.00
C ILE A 212 -5.29 -14.03 5.06
N ILE A 213 -4.78 -15.24 4.78
CA ILE A 213 -5.45 -16.22 3.92
C ILE A 213 -6.79 -16.65 4.52
N THR A 214 -6.82 -17.05 5.80
CA THR A 214 -8.03 -17.50 6.49
C THR A 214 -9.08 -16.39 6.55
N THR A 215 -8.68 -15.15 6.84
CA THR A 215 -9.58 -13.99 6.83
C THR A 215 -10.11 -13.72 5.42
N GLY A 216 -9.26 -13.82 4.41
CA GLY A 216 -9.66 -13.71 3.01
C GLY A 216 -10.72 -14.75 2.62
N ILE A 217 -10.49 -16.02 2.94
CA ILE A 217 -11.46 -17.11 2.67
C ILE A 217 -12.79 -16.86 3.40
N LEU A 218 -12.74 -16.42 4.65
CA LEU A 218 -13.93 -16.12 5.44
C LEU A 218 -14.74 -14.96 4.82
N ILE A 219 -14.07 -13.86 4.45
CA ILE A 219 -14.72 -12.71 3.79
C ILE A 219 -15.30 -13.14 2.44
N LEU A 220 -14.60 -13.97 1.67
CA LEU A 220 -15.07 -14.49 0.38
C LEU A 220 -16.36 -15.31 0.56
N ALA A 221 -16.38 -16.24 1.52
CA ALA A 221 -17.54 -17.05 1.84
C ALA A 221 -18.73 -16.17 2.28
N LEU A 222 -18.52 -15.22 3.18
CA LEU A 222 -19.58 -14.30 3.61
C LEU A 222 -20.08 -13.43 2.47
N SER A 223 -19.20 -12.95 1.60
CA SER A 223 -19.57 -12.10 0.47
C SER A 223 -20.45 -12.84 -0.54
N THR A 224 -20.13 -14.11 -0.83
CA THR A 224 -20.97 -14.96 -1.70
C THR A 224 -22.34 -15.21 -1.09
N ILE A 225 -22.41 -15.50 0.23
CA ILE A 225 -23.67 -15.62 0.98
C ILE A 225 -24.45 -14.30 0.92
N GLY A 226 -23.79 -13.16 1.05
CA GLY A 226 -24.41 -11.84 0.95
C GLY A 226 -25.03 -11.56 -0.41
N VAL A 227 -24.33 -11.90 -1.50
CA VAL A 227 -24.87 -11.79 -2.88
C VAL A 227 -26.08 -12.71 -3.03
N ILE A 228 -25.98 -13.98 -2.62
CA ILE A 228 -27.09 -14.95 -2.70
C ILE A 228 -28.28 -14.47 -1.86
N GLY A 229 -28.05 -14.03 -0.63
CA GLY A 229 -29.09 -13.54 0.29
C GLY A 229 -29.81 -12.31 -0.27
N SER A 230 -29.07 -11.38 -0.90
CA SER A 230 -29.66 -10.20 -1.52
C SER A 230 -30.58 -10.55 -2.71
N LYS A 231 -30.21 -11.54 -3.53
CA LYS A 231 -31.00 -11.98 -4.69
C LYS A 231 -32.16 -12.89 -4.31
N ALA A 232 -31.93 -13.84 -3.42
CA ALA A 232 -32.93 -14.81 -2.97
C ALA A 232 -33.98 -14.20 -2.04
N LYS A 233 -33.73 -12.98 -1.49
CA LYS A 233 -34.59 -12.30 -0.51
C LYS A 233 -34.94 -13.19 0.70
N SER A 234 -34.07 -14.15 1.04
CA SER A 234 -34.29 -15.10 2.13
C SER A 234 -33.84 -14.52 3.47
N ARG A 235 -34.76 -14.44 4.44
CA ARG A 235 -34.48 -13.91 5.79
C ARG A 235 -33.42 -14.74 6.53
N SER A 236 -33.45 -16.07 6.39
CA SER A 236 -32.52 -16.97 7.08
C SER A 236 -31.08 -16.82 6.57
N VAL A 237 -30.91 -16.70 5.25
CA VAL A 237 -29.60 -16.47 4.63
C VAL A 237 -29.03 -15.12 5.04
N LEU A 238 -29.88 -14.08 5.08
CA LEU A 238 -29.48 -12.74 5.49
C LEU A 238 -29.13 -12.67 6.99
N LEU A 239 -29.79 -13.46 7.84
CA LEU A 239 -29.43 -13.61 9.26
C LEU A 239 -28.03 -14.26 9.40
N LEU A 240 -27.77 -15.34 8.67
CA LEU A 240 -26.46 -16.01 8.69
C LEU A 240 -25.34 -15.04 8.26
N TYR A 241 -25.59 -14.28 7.19
CA TYR A 241 -24.69 -13.22 6.72
C TYR A 241 -24.42 -12.15 7.80
N VAL A 242 -25.47 -11.66 8.46
CA VAL A 242 -25.36 -10.67 9.55
C VAL A 242 -24.52 -11.19 10.70
N VAL A 243 -24.76 -12.43 11.17
CA VAL A 243 -23.99 -13.05 12.25
C VAL A 243 -22.52 -13.21 11.85
N GLY A 244 -22.27 -13.67 10.62
CA GLY A 244 -20.92 -13.81 10.09
C GLY A 244 -20.16 -12.49 10.00
N ILE A 245 -20.81 -11.41 9.55
CA ILE A 245 -20.19 -10.08 9.55
C ILE A 245 -19.86 -9.62 10.97
N CYS A 246 -20.78 -9.77 11.93
CA CYS A 246 -20.51 -9.37 13.31
C CYS A 246 -19.26 -10.07 13.86
N LEU A 247 -19.11 -11.36 13.59
CA LEU A 247 -17.92 -12.12 13.97
C LEU A 247 -16.65 -11.60 13.28
N CYS A 248 -16.70 -11.31 11.98
CA CYS A 248 -15.57 -10.71 11.26
C CYS A 248 -15.17 -9.32 11.80
N ILE A 249 -16.14 -8.48 12.15
CA ILE A 249 -15.88 -7.16 12.74
C ILE A 249 -15.14 -7.33 14.07
N ILE A 250 -15.57 -8.24 14.93
CA ILE A 250 -14.91 -8.50 16.22
C ILE A 250 -13.46 -8.95 16.00
N ILE A 251 -13.23 -9.90 15.08
CA ILE A 251 -11.88 -10.39 14.75
C ILE A 251 -11.00 -9.25 14.23
N LEU A 252 -11.49 -8.46 13.26
CA LEU A 252 -10.71 -7.37 12.67
C LEU A 252 -10.42 -6.25 13.66
N LEU A 253 -11.36 -5.91 14.55
CA LEU A 253 -11.13 -4.94 15.62
C LEU A 253 -10.10 -5.46 16.61
N PHE A 254 -10.16 -6.74 16.99
CA PHE A 254 -9.14 -7.35 17.84
C PHE A 254 -7.76 -7.31 17.17
N CYS A 255 -7.67 -7.68 15.89
CA CYS A 255 -6.43 -7.60 15.11
C CYS A 255 -5.91 -6.15 15.04
N ALA A 256 -6.77 -5.17 14.76
CA ALA A 256 -6.38 -3.78 14.68
C ALA A 256 -5.84 -3.24 16.01
N VAL A 257 -6.53 -3.51 17.11
CA VAL A 257 -6.07 -3.12 18.45
C VAL A 257 -4.75 -3.81 18.76
N PHE A 258 -4.63 -5.11 18.47
CA PHE A 258 -3.42 -5.88 18.72
C PHE A 258 -2.21 -5.33 17.95
N THR A 259 -2.34 -5.08 16.64
CA THR A 259 -1.21 -4.60 15.83
C THR A 259 -0.78 -3.19 16.23
N ILE A 260 -1.71 -2.31 16.57
CA ILE A 260 -1.40 -0.93 16.96
C ILE A 260 -0.80 -0.87 18.37
N THR A 261 -1.30 -1.67 19.32
CA THR A 261 -0.84 -1.60 20.71
C THR A 261 0.43 -2.41 20.96
N TYR A 262 0.56 -3.59 20.34
CA TYR A 262 1.71 -4.47 20.54
C TYR A 262 2.72 -4.42 19.39
N GLY A 263 2.50 -3.59 18.36
CA GLY A 263 3.38 -3.53 17.19
C GLY A 263 4.84 -3.18 17.52
N GLY A 264 5.06 -2.28 18.48
CA GLY A 264 6.40 -1.92 18.95
C GLY A 264 7.10 -3.07 19.68
N HIS A 265 6.41 -3.71 20.63
CA HIS A 265 6.95 -4.86 21.38
C HIS A 265 7.21 -6.07 20.47
N LEU A 266 6.33 -6.29 19.50
CA LEU A 266 6.50 -7.35 18.53
C LEU A 266 7.72 -7.06 17.63
N ALA A 267 7.89 -5.82 17.17
CA ALA A 267 9.07 -5.40 16.41
C ALA A 267 10.37 -5.53 17.22
N GLU A 268 10.35 -5.24 18.51
CA GLU A 268 11.52 -5.39 19.38
C GLU A 268 11.85 -6.86 19.67
N ALA A 269 10.84 -7.69 19.96
CA ALA A 269 10.99 -9.12 20.15
C ALA A 269 11.54 -9.80 18.88
N TYR A 270 11.16 -9.35 17.69
CA TYR A 270 11.75 -9.88 16.44
C TYR A 270 13.26 -9.66 16.33
N GLN A 271 13.79 -8.63 16.99
CA GLN A 271 15.20 -8.29 16.91
C GLN A 271 16.04 -8.85 18.06
N SER A 272 15.44 -9.43 19.10
CA SER A 272 16.23 -10.15 20.11
C SER A 272 16.86 -11.41 19.52
N ASP A 273 16.18 -12.03 18.56
CA ASP A 273 16.51 -13.38 18.09
C ASP A 273 17.28 -13.37 16.76
N LYS A 274 17.18 -12.30 15.96
CA LYS A 274 17.84 -12.17 14.64
C LYS A 274 18.58 -10.84 14.49
N PHE A 275 19.70 -10.86 13.75
CA PHE A 275 20.36 -9.61 13.36
C PHE A 275 19.48 -8.81 12.39
N PRO A 276 19.45 -7.47 12.49
CA PRO A 276 18.60 -6.63 11.64
C PRO A 276 18.91 -6.76 10.14
N GLY A 277 20.18 -7.03 9.81
CA GLY A 277 20.61 -7.29 8.43
C GLY A 277 20.05 -8.60 7.86
N ASP A 278 19.83 -9.61 8.70
CA ASP A 278 19.24 -10.89 8.27
C ASP A 278 17.75 -10.69 7.96
N ILE A 279 17.03 -9.95 8.83
CA ILE A 279 15.61 -9.60 8.63
C ILE A 279 15.44 -8.80 7.33
N ALA A 280 16.34 -7.84 7.08
CA ALA A 280 16.30 -7.04 5.86
C ALA A 280 16.52 -7.90 4.60
N CYS A 281 17.40 -8.91 4.66
CA CYS A 281 17.60 -9.84 3.56
C CYS A 281 16.42 -10.79 3.34
N GLU A 282 15.94 -11.43 4.40
CA GLU A 282 14.80 -12.35 4.34
C GLU A 282 13.53 -11.64 3.84
N SER A 283 13.32 -10.39 4.28
CA SER A 283 12.15 -9.60 3.88
C SER A 283 12.30 -8.98 2.48
N GLY A 284 13.44 -9.22 1.80
CA GLY A 284 13.73 -8.61 0.50
C GLY A 284 13.66 -7.09 0.55
N LEU A 285 14.07 -6.46 1.66
CA LEU A 285 14.00 -5.02 1.80
C LEU A 285 14.84 -4.36 0.72
N TYR A 286 14.24 -3.36 0.08
CA TYR A 286 14.87 -2.66 -1.03
C TYR A 286 16.24 -2.13 -0.63
N GLY A 287 17.20 -2.36 -1.54
CA GLY A 287 18.59 -1.95 -1.49
C GLY A 287 19.43 -2.60 -0.39
N CYS A 288 19.02 -3.75 0.12
CA CYS A 288 20.06 -4.64 0.61
C CYS A 288 20.99 -5.06 -0.54
N SER A 289 22.27 -4.71 -0.46
CA SER A 289 23.22 -4.98 -1.54
C SER A 289 24.00 -6.28 -1.37
N ASN A 290 23.67 -7.11 -0.36
CA ASN A 290 24.51 -8.23 0.03
C ASN A 290 23.73 -9.47 0.52
N CYS A 291 22.51 -9.66 0.01
CA CYS A 291 21.81 -10.93 0.21
C CYS A 291 22.41 -11.99 -0.71
N THR A 292 22.84 -13.09 -0.09
CA THR A 292 23.74 -14.11 -0.66
C THR A 292 23.23 -14.83 -1.90
N ASP A 293 21.93 -14.79 -2.17
CA ASP A 293 21.38 -15.44 -3.36
C ASP A 293 21.75 -14.72 -4.67
N PHE A 294 22.19 -13.44 -4.59
CA PHE A 294 22.44 -12.62 -5.78
C PHE A 294 23.89 -12.17 -5.97
N ILE A 295 24.70 -12.07 -4.91
CA ILE A 295 26.07 -11.53 -5.00
C ILE A 295 27.05 -12.50 -4.34
N PRO A 296 28.03 -13.04 -5.10
CA PRO A 296 29.05 -13.89 -4.53
C PRO A 296 29.92 -13.10 -3.56
N CYS A 297 30.03 -13.60 -2.32
CA CYS A 297 30.91 -13.07 -1.28
C CYS A 297 32.38 -13.27 -1.70
N LYS A 298 32.98 -12.26 -2.34
CA LYS A 298 34.35 -12.33 -2.87
C LYS A 298 35.43 -12.01 -1.83
N GLY A 299 35.04 -11.68 -0.60
CA GLY A 299 35.95 -11.18 0.43
C GLY A 299 36.22 -9.67 0.30
N ALA A 300 36.50 -9.03 1.44
CA ALA A 300 36.94 -7.64 1.51
C ALA A 300 38.34 -7.53 2.14
N GLN A 301 39.15 -6.59 1.68
CA GLN A 301 40.46 -6.28 2.26
C GLN A 301 40.66 -4.77 2.29
N LYS A 302 41.40 -4.27 3.28
CA LYS A 302 41.76 -2.85 3.35
C LYS A 302 42.81 -2.50 2.30
N GLN A 303 42.69 -1.33 1.69
CA GLN A 303 43.69 -0.82 0.75
C GLN A 303 45.02 -0.49 1.46
N SER A 304 44.95 0.02 2.69
CA SER A 304 46.09 0.36 3.53
C SER A 304 45.73 0.19 5.02
N PRO A 305 46.68 -0.11 5.92
CA PRO A 305 46.43 -0.19 7.35
C PRO A 305 45.94 1.13 7.97
N THR A 306 46.26 2.28 7.36
CA THR A 306 45.93 3.61 7.89
C THR A 306 44.70 4.25 7.26
N ILE A 307 44.16 3.66 6.18
CA ILE A 307 43.06 4.24 5.40
C ILE A 307 41.89 3.28 5.45
N ASP A 308 40.73 3.76 5.92
CA ASP A 308 39.50 2.97 6.00
C ASP A 308 38.77 2.91 4.64
N ILE A 309 39.50 2.43 3.63
CA ILE A 309 38.98 2.18 2.28
C ILE A 309 39.11 0.68 2.02
N TRP A 310 37.97 0.05 1.75
CA TRP A 310 37.88 -1.38 1.48
C TRP A 310 37.82 -1.65 -0.02
N GLN A 311 38.49 -2.71 -0.45
CA GLN A 311 38.48 -3.19 -1.84
C GLN A 311 38.22 -4.69 -1.88
N PRO A 312 37.68 -5.22 -3.00
CA PRO A 312 37.52 -6.67 -3.15
C PRO A 312 38.85 -7.39 -2.94
N CYS A 313 38.79 -8.60 -2.39
CA CYS A 313 39.99 -9.40 -2.25
C CYS A 313 40.66 -9.63 -3.62
N ASN A 314 41.96 -9.41 -3.65
CA ASN A 314 42.80 -9.51 -4.83
C ASN A 314 44.10 -10.18 -4.40
N SER A 315 44.55 -11.19 -5.15
CA SER A 315 45.77 -11.97 -4.89
C SER A 315 47.05 -11.13 -4.84
N SER A 316 47.01 -9.88 -5.31
CA SER A 316 48.18 -8.99 -5.38
C SER A 316 48.35 -8.07 -4.16
N ASN A 317 47.37 -7.98 -3.25
CA ASN A 317 47.49 -7.13 -2.06
C ASN A 317 48.03 -7.96 -0.88
N PRO A 318 49.10 -7.52 -0.18
CA PRO A 318 49.65 -8.23 0.98
C PRO A 318 48.76 -8.18 2.23
N MET A 319 47.70 -7.37 2.25
CA MET A 319 46.77 -7.27 3.38
C MET A 319 45.89 -8.53 3.53
N PRO A 320 45.49 -8.91 4.75
CA PRO A 320 44.63 -10.07 4.97
C PRO A 320 43.25 -9.86 4.32
N CYS A 321 42.80 -10.88 3.61
CA CYS A 321 41.46 -10.94 3.03
C CYS A 321 40.46 -11.48 4.07
N PHE A 322 39.42 -10.71 4.35
CA PHE A 322 38.28 -11.13 5.17
C PHE A 322 37.24 -11.79 4.27
N THR A 323 37.24 -13.12 4.23
CA THR A 323 36.37 -13.92 3.35
C THR A 323 34.90 -13.89 3.75
N ASN A 324 34.58 -13.48 4.98
CA ASN A 324 33.22 -13.29 5.47
C ASN A 324 32.68 -11.89 5.20
N MET A 325 33.40 -11.04 4.45
CA MET A 325 33.00 -9.67 4.15
C MET A 325 32.92 -9.42 2.64
N THR A 326 32.11 -8.47 2.23
CA THR A 326 32.07 -7.93 0.86
C THR A 326 32.23 -6.42 0.88
N VAL A 327 32.63 -5.84 -0.24
CA VAL A 327 32.75 -4.38 -0.38
C VAL A 327 31.49 -3.82 -1.00
N LEU A 328 30.91 -2.83 -0.32
CA LEU A 328 29.74 -2.09 -0.75
C LEU A 328 30.16 -0.88 -1.59
N PHE A 329 29.35 -0.58 -2.62
CA PHE A 329 29.49 0.59 -3.49
C PHE A 329 30.95 0.77 -3.95
N VAL A 330 31.45 -0.20 -4.72
CA VAL A 330 32.81 -0.14 -5.27
C VAL A 330 32.92 1.11 -6.15
N ARG A 331 33.81 2.04 -5.77
CA ARG A 331 34.04 3.25 -6.55
C ARG A 331 34.67 2.89 -7.90
N ASN A 332 33.97 3.15 -9.00
CA ASN A 332 34.60 3.21 -10.32
C ASN A 332 35.47 4.47 -10.40
N GLN A 333 36.69 4.35 -10.93
CA GLN A 333 37.76 5.36 -10.89
C GLN A 333 37.41 6.74 -11.49
N THR A 334 36.23 6.93 -12.07
CA THR A 334 35.82 8.14 -12.78
C THR A 334 35.21 9.24 -11.90
N HIS A 335 34.83 8.95 -10.64
CA HIS A 335 34.25 9.96 -9.74
C HIS A 335 35.28 10.54 -8.76
N THR A 336 35.47 11.85 -8.80
CA THR A 336 36.46 12.63 -8.01
C THR A 336 35.93 13.13 -6.66
N GLY A 337 34.65 12.91 -6.35
CA GLY A 337 34.04 13.32 -5.08
C GLY A 337 34.37 12.37 -3.92
N SER A 338 34.78 12.92 -2.78
CA SER A 338 34.99 12.17 -1.53
C SER A 338 33.66 11.98 -0.79
N SER A 339 32.80 11.09 -1.27
CA SER A 339 31.61 10.69 -0.50
C SER A 339 31.94 9.55 0.46
N PRO A 340 31.52 9.62 1.75
CA PRO A 340 31.81 8.60 2.77
C PRO A 340 31.06 7.27 2.57
N ILE A 341 30.21 7.18 1.54
CA ILE A 341 29.34 6.03 1.29
C ILE A 341 30.05 4.92 0.47
N TYR A 342 31.16 5.25 -0.21
CA TYR A 342 31.88 4.32 -1.09
C TYR A 342 32.91 3.47 -0.33
N ASN A 343 33.15 2.25 -0.81
CA ASN A 343 34.22 1.35 -0.34
C ASN A 343 34.11 0.99 1.15
N GLN A 344 32.90 0.72 1.62
CA GLN A 344 32.63 0.18 2.96
C GLN A 344 32.63 -1.35 2.93
N ALA A 345 32.99 -2.02 4.02
CA ALA A 345 32.90 -3.47 4.13
C ALA A 345 31.67 -3.89 4.95
N ALA A 346 31.05 -4.99 4.54
CA ALA A 346 29.85 -5.57 5.11
C ALA A 346 30.05 -7.07 5.34
N GLU A 347 29.55 -7.63 6.44
CA GLU A 347 29.48 -9.10 6.57
C GLU A 347 28.59 -9.69 5.48
N CYS A 348 29.03 -10.76 4.85
CA CYS A 348 28.27 -11.47 3.82
C CYS A 348 26.96 -12.01 4.37
N SER A 349 25.94 -12.15 3.51
CA SER A 349 24.55 -12.52 3.86
C SER A 349 23.82 -11.52 4.76
N ARG A 350 24.36 -10.31 4.96
CA ARG A 350 23.76 -9.29 5.82
C ARG A 350 23.64 -7.95 5.11
N CYS A 351 22.57 -7.22 5.43
CA CYS A 351 22.37 -5.84 5.03
C CYS A 351 22.84 -4.87 6.12
N PRO A 352 24.10 -4.37 6.09
CA PRO A 352 24.51 -3.34 7.05
C PRO A 352 23.88 -1.97 6.77
N GLU A 353 23.28 -1.78 5.59
CA GLU A 353 22.58 -0.53 5.23
C GLU A 353 21.36 -0.30 6.11
N TRP A 354 20.84 -1.36 6.72
CA TRP A 354 19.69 -1.35 7.60
C TRP A 354 20.13 -1.41 9.06
N SER A 355 20.09 -0.25 9.72
CA SER A 355 20.30 -0.19 11.16
C SER A 355 19.15 -0.83 11.94
N LYS A 356 19.45 -1.27 13.16
CA LYS A 356 18.47 -1.84 14.08
C LYS A 356 17.22 -0.96 14.21
N THR A 357 17.41 0.34 14.44
CA THR A 357 16.33 1.31 14.63
C THR A 357 15.49 1.51 13.36
N GLN A 358 16.10 1.47 12.18
CA GLN A 358 15.38 1.56 10.90
C GLN A 358 14.50 0.32 10.65
N VAL A 359 15.00 -0.88 10.96
CA VAL A 359 14.21 -2.11 10.81
C VAL A 359 13.04 -2.15 11.81
N ILE A 360 13.23 -1.69 13.05
CA ILE A 360 12.11 -1.54 14.02
C ILE A 360 11.09 -0.57 13.45
N SER A 361 11.52 0.64 13.11
CA SER A 361 10.62 1.70 12.62
C SER A 361 9.84 1.23 11.38
N TYR A 362 10.50 0.60 10.41
CA TYR A 362 9.84 0.05 9.24
C TYR A 362 8.81 -1.02 9.58
N THR A 363 9.17 -1.99 10.43
CA THR A 363 8.28 -3.06 10.86
C THR A 363 7.07 -2.51 11.61
N THR A 364 7.29 -1.57 12.53
CA THR A 364 6.22 -0.89 13.26
C THR A 364 5.29 -0.14 12.30
N HIS A 365 5.82 0.62 11.34
CA HIS A 365 5.00 1.31 10.35
C HIS A 365 4.16 0.37 9.49
N MET A 366 4.68 -0.81 9.13
CA MET A 366 3.92 -1.82 8.39
C MET A 366 2.81 -2.44 9.23
N LEU A 367 3.06 -2.70 10.52
CA LEU A 367 2.05 -3.20 11.45
C LEU A 367 0.96 -2.16 11.73
N ASP A 368 1.33 -0.88 11.83
CA ASP A 368 0.38 0.22 11.96
C ASP A 368 -0.49 0.33 10.70
N LEU A 369 0.10 0.23 9.51
CA LEU A 369 -0.62 0.24 8.24
C LEU A 369 -1.61 -0.93 8.15
N LEU A 370 -1.20 -2.12 8.58
CA LEU A 370 -2.07 -3.29 8.66
C LEU A 370 -3.23 -3.06 9.64
N GLY A 371 -2.96 -2.44 10.79
CA GLY A 371 -3.99 -2.06 11.77
C GLY A 371 -4.99 -1.05 11.21
N ILE A 372 -4.51 0.00 10.54
CA ILE A 372 -5.34 0.99 9.84
C ILE A 372 -6.19 0.32 8.76
N PHE A 373 -5.60 -0.57 7.96
CA PHE A 373 -6.33 -1.33 6.96
C PHE A 373 -7.43 -2.20 7.59
N ALA A 374 -7.15 -2.87 8.70
CA ALA A 374 -8.16 -3.65 9.43
C ALA A 374 -9.29 -2.76 9.99
N LEU A 375 -8.99 -1.56 10.50
CA LEU A 375 -10.01 -0.59 10.94
C LEU A 375 -10.89 -0.12 9.78
N ILE A 376 -10.29 0.22 8.65
CA ILE A 376 -11.01 0.65 7.45
C ILE A 376 -11.96 -0.46 6.98
N ASN A 377 -11.48 -1.70 6.88
CA ASN A 377 -12.32 -2.84 6.53
C ASN A 377 -13.45 -3.08 7.55
N SER A 378 -13.18 -2.88 8.85
CA SER A 378 -14.20 -2.97 9.90
C SER A 378 -15.32 -1.95 9.69
N ILE A 379 -14.99 -0.72 9.29
CA ILE A 379 -15.98 0.32 8.96
C ILE A 379 -16.83 -0.11 7.75
N PHE A 380 -16.22 -0.66 6.70
CA PHE A 380 -16.98 -1.15 5.54
C PHE A 380 -17.90 -2.32 5.87
N LEU A 381 -17.42 -3.27 6.68
CA LEU A 381 -18.25 -4.37 7.16
C LEU A 381 -19.39 -3.87 8.03
N PHE A 382 -19.17 -2.84 8.84
CA PHE A 382 -20.24 -2.21 9.62
C PHE A 382 -21.31 -1.56 8.72
N LEU A 383 -20.91 -0.90 7.63
CA LEU A 383 -21.85 -0.39 6.63
C LEU A 383 -22.63 -1.51 5.92
N ALA A 384 -21.97 -2.62 5.60
CA ALA A 384 -22.62 -3.80 5.04
C ALA A 384 -23.61 -4.44 6.02
N LEU A 385 -23.25 -4.51 7.30
CA LEU A 385 -24.11 -4.97 8.39
C LEU A 385 -25.37 -4.11 8.50
N LEU A 386 -25.22 -2.78 8.55
CA LEU A 386 -26.35 -1.85 8.61
C LEU A 386 -27.28 -2.01 7.40
N SER A 387 -26.70 -2.13 6.21
CA SER A 387 -27.44 -2.34 4.96
C SER A 387 -28.23 -3.64 4.98
N ALA A 388 -27.63 -4.74 5.48
CA ALA A 388 -28.29 -6.03 5.61
C ALA A 388 -29.42 -6.00 6.66
N ILE A 389 -29.24 -5.31 7.79
CA ILE A 389 -30.28 -5.16 8.82
C ILE A 389 -31.47 -4.37 8.26
N ILE A 390 -31.22 -3.27 7.55
CA ILE A 390 -32.27 -2.46 6.93
C ILE A 390 -33.02 -3.28 5.88
N MET A 391 -32.29 -4.00 5.02
CA MET A 391 -32.90 -4.88 4.01
C MET A 391 -33.75 -5.97 4.67
N ARG A 392 -33.27 -6.58 5.75
CA ARG A 392 -34.03 -7.59 6.50
C ARG A 392 -35.34 -7.04 7.06
N ARG A 393 -35.30 -5.86 7.71
CA ARG A 393 -36.51 -5.19 8.23
C ARG A 393 -37.47 -4.81 7.12
N SER A 394 -36.97 -4.36 5.96
CA SER A 394 -37.83 -4.03 4.82
C SER A 394 -38.60 -5.24 4.29
N LEU A 395 -38.05 -6.45 4.42
CA LEU A 395 -38.72 -7.69 4.03
C LEU A 395 -39.79 -8.14 5.03
N GLU A 396 -39.79 -7.63 6.28
CA GLU A 396 -40.84 -7.92 7.27
C GLU A 396 -42.20 -7.36 6.83
N GLY A 397 -42.20 -6.19 6.21
CA GLY A 397 -43.43 -5.55 5.68
C GLY A 397 -43.97 -6.16 4.38
N TYR A 398 -43.22 -7.01 3.68
CA TYR A 398 -43.64 -7.60 2.40
C TYR A 398 -44.52 -8.86 2.56
N GLN A 399 -44.75 -9.33 3.79
CA GLN A 399 -45.41 -10.62 4.03
C GLN A 399 -46.94 -10.58 4.25
N THR A 400 -47.67 -9.58 3.72
CA THR A 400 -49.14 -9.57 3.83
C THR A 400 -49.93 -9.42 2.53
N GLU A 401 -49.32 -9.39 1.33
CA GLU A 401 -50.09 -9.21 0.08
C GLU A 401 -49.95 -10.28 -1.01
N SER A 402 -49.32 -11.42 -0.75
CA SER A 402 -49.38 -12.54 -1.71
C SER A 402 -49.51 -13.88 -1.00
N ILE A 403 -50.77 -14.30 -0.89
CA ILE A 403 -51.24 -15.70 -0.93
C ILE A 403 -50.59 -16.43 -2.10
#